data_AF-A0A932NXK2-F1
#
_entry.id   AF-A0A932NXK2-F1
#
_cell.length_a   1.000
_cell.length_b   1.000
_cell.length_c   1.000
_cell.angle_alpha   90.00
_cell.angle_beta   90.00
_cell.angle_gamma   90.00
#
_symmetry.space_group_name_H-M   'P 1'
#
loop_
_entity.id
_entity.type
_entity.pdbx_description
1 polymer ?
#
loop_
_entity_poly.entity_id
_entity_poly.type
_entity_poly.pdbx_seq_one_letter_code
_entity_poly.pdbx_strand_id
1 'polypeptide(L)' 'YDSCMPNCHLPVCGNRLVEGKEECDDGNNLDGDGCFDNCALMIPPERMDW' A
#
# COMPACT_ATOMS: atom_id res chain seq x y z
N TYR A 1 8.31 -6.17 -23.30
CA TYR A 1 7.93 -7.04 -22.17
C TYR A 1 7.49 -6.09 -21.08
N ASP A 2 6.19 -5.99 -20.89
CA ASP A 2 5.63 -5.42 -19.67
C ASP A 2 4.27 -6.11 -19.56
N SER A 3 4.26 -7.18 -18.78
CA SER A 3 3.23 -8.22 -18.85
C SER A 3 1.98 -7.83 -18.06
N CYS A 4 1.50 -6.62 -18.27
CA CYS A 4 0.20 -6.17 -17.81
C CYS A 4 -0.72 -6.25 -19.05
N MET A 5 -1.56 -7.29 -19.15
CA MET A 5 -2.58 -7.39 -20.21
C MET A 5 -3.41 -6.10 -20.26
N PRO A 6 -4.09 -5.75 -21.38
CA PRO A 6 -4.81 -4.46 -21.54
C PRO A 6 -5.92 -4.17 -20.50
N ASN A 7 -6.20 -5.12 -19.60
CA ASN A 7 -7.23 -5.05 -18.57
C ASN A 7 -6.63 -5.18 -17.16
N CYS A 8 -5.31 -5.18 -17.05
CA CYS A 8 -4.60 -5.36 -15.80
C CYS A 8 -4.24 -3.96 -15.30
N HIS A 9 -4.76 -3.63 -14.13
CA HIS A 9 -4.46 -2.37 -13.45
C HIS A 9 -3.18 -2.57 -12.64
N LEU A 10 -2.27 -1.59 -12.72
CA LEU A 10 -1.09 -1.59 -11.86
C LEU A 10 -1.53 -1.21 -10.44
N PRO A 11 -0.94 -1.82 -9.39
CA PRO A 11 -1.16 -1.36 -8.02
C PRO A 11 -0.89 0.14 -7.89
N VAL A 12 -1.75 0.87 -7.18
CA VAL A 12 -1.62 2.32 -6.97
C VAL A 12 -1.78 2.64 -5.50
N CYS A 13 -0.67 2.97 -4.85
CA CYS A 13 -0.66 3.43 -3.48
C CYS A 13 -1.44 4.75 -3.32
N GLY A 14 -2.37 4.77 -2.37
CA GLY A 14 -3.22 5.91 -2.05
C GLY A 14 -4.60 5.85 -2.73
N ASN A 15 -4.99 4.69 -3.30
CA ASN A 15 -6.30 4.49 -3.92
C ASN A 15 -7.32 3.80 -2.99
N ARG A 16 -6.93 3.51 -1.75
CA ARG A 16 -7.71 2.80 -0.71
C ARG A 16 -7.97 1.32 -1.00
N LEU A 17 -7.17 0.72 -1.87
CA LEU A 17 -7.22 -0.71 -2.20
C LEU A 17 -5.83 -1.27 -2.02
N VAL A 18 -5.69 -2.29 -1.17
CA VAL A 18 -4.41 -2.99 -1.02
C VAL A 18 -4.22 -3.94 -2.21
N GLU A 19 -3.30 -3.60 -3.10
CA GLU A 19 -3.05 -4.30 -4.35
C GLU A 19 -1.59 -4.78 -4.47
N GLY A 20 -1.38 -5.93 -5.12
CA GLY A 20 -0.04 -6.43 -5.45
C GLY A 20 0.85 -6.70 -4.23
N LYS A 21 1.75 -5.76 -3.91
CA LYS A 21 2.75 -5.85 -2.83
C LYS A 21 2.56 -4.78 -1.75
N GLU A 22 1.50 -4.01 -1.82
CA GLU A 22 1.17 -3.02 -0.80
C GLU A 22 0.86 -3.75 0.53
N GLU A 23 1.38 -3.21 1.62
CA GLU A 23 1.13 -3.73 2.97
C GLU A 23 -0.01 -2.95 3.67
N CYS A 24 -0.29 -1.74 3.17
CA CYS A 24 -1.39 -0.86 3.56
C CYS A 24 -1.77 0.04 2.38
N ASP A 25 -2.97 0.61 2.40
CA ASP A 25 -3.37 1.74 1.56
C ASP A 25 -4.50 2.48 2.28
N ASP A 26 -4.17 3.62 2.88
CA ASP A 26 -5.13 4.45 3.62
C ASP A 26 -5.77 5.57 2.76
N GLY A 27 -5.46 5.60 1.47
CA GLY A 27 -5.97 6.59 0.54
C GLY A 27 -5.27 7.93 0.54
N ASN A 28 -4.06 8.02 1.10
CA ASN A 28 -3.20 9.17 0.97
C ASN A 28 -1.71 8.77 0.93
N ASN A 29 -0.81 9.75 0.73
CA ASN A 29 0.63 9.54 0.63
C ASN A 29 1.38 10.34 1.72
N LEU A 30 0.80 10.45 2.91
CA LEU A 30 1.41 11.13 4.04
C LEU A 30 1.96 10.09 5.01
N ASP A 31 3.25 10.18 5.31
CA ASP A 31 3.83 9.38 6.36
C ASP A 31 3.26 9.75 7.74
N GLY A 32 3.10 8.76 8.62
CA GLY A 32 2.81 9.00 10.04
C GLY A 32 1.39 8.68 10.50
N ASP A 33 0.49 8.23 9.61
CA ASP A 33 -0.87 7.78 9.91
C ASP A 33 -1.01 6.26 10.00
N GLY A 34 0.08 5.53 9.82
CA GLY A 34 0.15 4.08 9.89
C GLY A 34 0.52 3.42 8.57
N CYS A 35 0.43 4.16 7.46
CA CYS A 35 0.96 3.77 6.16
C CYS A 35 2.06 4.74 5.74
N PHE A 36 3.12 4.23 5.12
CA PHE A 36 4.10 5.09 4.46
C PHE A 36 3.63 5.49 3.07
N ASP A 37 4.21 6.54 2.49
CA ASP A 37 3.95 7.01 1.13
C ASP A 37 4.22 5.97 0.02
N ASN A 38 4.97 4.91 0.37
CA ASN A 38 5.29 3.76 -0.46
C ASN A 38 4.42 2.52 -0.15
N CYS A 39 3.35 2.68 0.63
CA CYS A 39 2.42 1.65 1.04
C CYS A 39 3.05 0.49 1.83
N ALA A 40 4.16 0.75 2.52
CA ALA A 40 4.69 -0.13 3.55
C ALA A 40 4.07 0.20 4.91
N LEU A 41 3.89 -0.82 5.76
CA LEU A 41 3.37 -0.60 7.11
C LEU A 41 4.39 0.15 7.97
N MET A 42 3.94 1.24 8.60
CA MET A 42 4.79 1.99 9.54
C MET A 42 5.01 1.23 10.84
N ILE A 43 4.03 0.40 11.23
CA ILE A 43 4.07 -0.43 12.43
C ILE A 43 4.04 -1.89 11.98
N PRO A 44 5.14 -2.66 12.15
CA PRO A 44 5.11 -4.08 11.91
C PRO A 44 4.14 -4.77 12.90
N PRO A 45 3.49 -5.87 12.51
CA PRO A 45 2.41 -6.52 13.28
C PRO A 45 2.82 -6.93 14.71
N GLU A 46 4.12 -6.99 14.99
CA GLU A 46 4.71 -7.31 16.30
C GLU A 46 4.96 -6.12 17.23
N ARG A 47 4.47 -4.91 16.89
CA ARG A 47 4.42 -3.75 17.80
C ARG A 47 3.01 -3.28 18.17
N MET A 48 1.98 -4.09 17.90
CA MET A 48 0.63 -3.85 18.41
C MET A 48 0.53 -4.28 19.88
N ASP A 49 1.25 -3.58 20.76
CA ASP A 49 0.97 -3.57 22.20
C ASP A 49 -0.22 -2.63 22.44
N TRP A 50 -1.44 -3.14 22.28
CA TRP A 50 -2.67 -2.48 22.75
C TRP A 50 -2.86 -2.66 24.26
#